data_AF-A0A355B9J0-F1
#
_entry.id   AF-A0A355B9J0-F1
#
_cell.length_a   1.000
_cell.length_b   1.000
_cell.length_c   1.000
_cell.angle_alpha   90.00
_cell.angle_beta   90.00
_cell.angle_gamma   90.00
#
_symmetry.space_group_name_H-M   'P 1'
#
loop_
_entity.id
_entity.type
_entity.pdbx_description
1 polymer ?
#
loop_
_entity_poly.entity_id
_entity_poly.type
_entity_poly.pdbx_seq_one_letter_code
_entity_poly.pdbx_strand_id
1 'polypeptide(L)'
;MYKVFVNEKPLFLTNKIEKETDFQLFLLESIDIKKLIIKIFQNKIKKAFLYHPDESLLIKTLKSKMPVVKAGGGLVKNANGDVLFILRNGKWDLPKGGTEKNETIEETALR
;
A
#
# COMPACT_ATOMS: atom_id res chain seq x y z
N MET A 1 -5.71 -11.26 -5.48
CA MET A 1 -5.60 -10.78 -4.07
C MET A 1 -4.35 -9.92 -3.92
N TYR A 2 -4.50 -8.66 -3.50
CA TYR A 2 -3.38 -7.74 -3.26
C TYR A 2 -3.17 -7.50 -1.77
N LYS A 3 -1.93 -7.39 -1.32
CA LYS A 3 -1.58 -7.17 0.09
C LYS A 3 -0.91 -5.82 0.26
N VAL A 4 -1.43 -5.00 1.16
CA VAL A 4 -0.82 -3.74 1.61
C VAL A 4 -0.72 -3.73 3.13
N PHE A 5 -0.03 -2.73 3.68
CA PHE A 5 0.21 -2.65 5.12
C PHE A 5 -0.16 -1.27 5.65
N VAL A 6 -0.76 -1.24 6.84
CA VAL A 6 -1.00 -0.03 7.61
C VAL A 6 -0.40 -0.24 8.99
N ASN A 7 0.64 0.52 9.33
CA ASN A 7 1.36 0.37 10.58
C ASN A 7 1.75 -1.11 10.87
N GLU A 8 2.42 -1.74 9.90
CA GLU A 8 2.89 -3.14 9.92
C GLU A 8 1.79 -4.22 9.97
N LYS A 9 0.52 -3.80 10.05
CA LYS A 9 -0.62 -4.72 10.02
C LYS A 9 -1.09 -4.93 8.59
N PRO A 10 -1.34 -6.18 8.18
CA PRO A 10 -1.73 -6.48 6.81
C PRO A 10 -3.20 -6.10 6.54
N LEU A 11 -3.41 -5.49 5.39
CA LEU A 11 -4.70 -5.22 4.80
C LEU A 11 -4.72 -5.87 3.41
N PHE A 12 -5.72 -6.72 3.16
CA PHE A 12 -5.85 -7.49 1.93
C PHE A 12 -6.98 -6.91 1.09
N LEU A 13 -6.74 -6.79 -0.21
CA LEU A 13 -7.76 -6.51 -1.22
C LEU A 13 -8.11 -7.82 -1.91
N THR A 14 -9.38 -8.21 -1.91
CA THR A 14 -9.82 -9.52 -2.41
C THR A 14 -11.16 -9.42 -3.13
N ASN A 15 -11.38 -10.32 -4.09
CA ASN A 15 -12.67 -10.60 -4.72
C ASN A 15 -13.29 -11.92 -4.24
N LYS A 16 -12.75 -12.51 -3.17
CA LYS A 16 -13.26 -13.72 -2.54
C LYS A 16 -13.81 -13.40 -1.16
N ILE A 17 -14.98 -13.94 -0.87
CA ILE A 17 -15.59 -13.90 0.46
C ILE A 17 -15.11 -15.13 1.21
N GLU A 18 -14.49 -14.90 2.36
CA GLU A 18 -14.04 -15.94 3.28
C GLU A 18 -14.68 -15.69 4.64
N LYS A 19 -14.96 -16.76 5.40
CA LYS A 19 -15.48 -16.64 6.76
C LYS A 19 -14.41 -16.00 7.65
N GLU A 20 -14.80 -14.99 8.40
CA GLU A 20 -13.91 -14.32 9.34
C GLU A 20 -13.33 -15.30 10.35
N THR A 21 -12.01 -15.19 10.57
CA THR A 21 -11.27 -15.97 11.57
C THR A 21 -10.41 -15.02 12.41
N ASP A 22 -9.17 -14.77 11.99
CA ASP A 22 -8.23 -13.81 12.59
C ASP A 22 -8.27 -12.42 11.91
N PHE A 23 -9.24 -12.22 11.01
CA PHE A 23 -9.41 -11.02 10.21
C PHE A 23 -10.87 -10.55 10.22
N GLN A 24 -11.05 -9.26 9.91
CA GLN A 24 -12.37 -8.66 9.67
C GLN A 24 -12.54 -8.34 8.18
N LEU A 25 -13.69 -8.69 7.62
CA LEU A 25 -14.07 -8.48 6.24
C LEU A 25 -14.94 -7.22 6.13
N PHE A 26 -14.57 -6.32 5.23
CA PHE A 26 -15.29 -5.09 4.94
C PHE A 26 -15.57 -4.99 3.45
N LEU A 27 -16.74 -4.47 3.08
CA LEU A 27 -17.00 -4.10 1.69
C LEU A 27 -16.17 -2.86 1.35
N LEU A 28 -15.31 -2.98 0.32
CA LEU A 28 -14.44 -1.90 -0.11
C LEU A 28 -15.24 -0.67 -0.53
N GLU A 29 -16.39 -0.85 -1.16
CA GLU A 29 -17.26 0.24 -1.65
C GLU A 29 -17.82 1.11 -0.52
N SER A 30 -18.26 0.52 0.60
CA SER A 30 -18.98 1.24 1.66
C SER A 30 -18.11 1.58 2.87
N ILE A 31 -16.95 0.95 3.03
CA ILE A 31 -16.09 1.21 4.19
C ILE A 31 -15.55 2.64 4.22
N ASP A 32 -15.56 3.23 5.43
CA ASP A 32 -14.80 4.43 5.77
C ASP A 32 -13.35 4.04 6.06
N ILE A 33 -12.49 4.23 5.06
CA ILE A 33 -11.07 3.87 5.13
C ILE A 33 -10.33 4.64 6.24
N LYS A 34 -10.70 5.89 6.51
CA LYS A 34 -10.05 6.68 7.57
C LYS A 34 -10.34 6.07 8.94
N LYS A 35 -11.60 5.73 9.22
CA LYS A 35 -11.98 5.06 10.48
C LYS A 35 -11.33 3.69 10.60
N LEU A 36 -11.24 2.92 9.52
CA LEU A 36 -10.54 1.64 9.51
C LEU A 36 -9.06 1.80 9.89
N ILE A 37 -8.36 2.76 9.26
CA ILE A 37 -6.96 3.07 9.59
C ILE A 37 -6.81 3.43 11.07
N ILE A 38 -7.67 4.31 11.61
CA ILE A 38 -7.63 4.69 13.03
C ILE A 38 -7.77 3.45 13.94
N LYS A 39 -8.70 2.54 13.63
CA LYS A 39 -8.88 1.29 14.40
C LYS A 39 -7.65 0.38 14.32
N ILE A 40 -6.98 0.32 13.17
CA ILE A 40 -5.73 -0.44 12.97
C ILE A 40 -4.60 0.17 13.81
N PHE A 41 -4.47 1.50 13.84
CA PHE A 41 -3.49 2.20 14.69
C PHE A 41 -3.76 1.98 16.19
N GLN A 42 -5.03 1.95 16.60
CA GLN A 42 -5.46 1.66 17.97
C GLN A 42 -5.37 0.16 18.36
N ASN A 43 -4.78 -0.69 17.51
CA ASN A 43 -4.69 -2.15 17.71
C ASN A 43 -6.05 -2.88 17.84
N LYS A 44 -7.18 -2.23 17.51
CA LYS A 44 -8.52 -2.84 17.54
C LYS A 44 -8.75 -3.81 16.38
N ILE A 45 -8.01 -3.63 15.28
CA ILE A 45 -8.05 -4.49 14.10
C ILE A 45 -6.60 -4.87 13.76
N LYS A 46 -6.30 -6.17 13.76
CA LYS A 46 -4.95 -6.70 13.46
C LYS A 46 -4.78 -7.08 11.99
N LYS A 47 -5.88 -7.47 11.33
CA LYS A 47 -5.90 -7.94 9.94
C LYS A 47 -7.27 -7.61 9.34
N ALA A 48 -7.27 -7.01 8.15
CA ALA A 48 -8.49 -6.56 7.49
C ALA A 48 -8.51 -7.04 6.03
N PHE A 49 -9.69 -7.45 5.56
CA PHE A 49 -9.95 -7.81 4.18
C PHE A 49 -10.93 -6.78 3.62
N LEU A 50 -10.59 -6.18 2.50
CA LEU A 50 -11.43 -5.26 1.76
C LEU A 50 -11.90 -5.96 0.49
N TYR A 51 -13.20 -6.24 0.44
CA TYR A 51 -13.82 -7.01 -0.62
C TYR A 51 -14.40 -6.12 -1.72
N HIS A 52 -14.15 -6.50 -2.97
CA HIS A 52 -14.86 -5.98 -4.14
C HIS A 52 -15.07 -7.13 -5.14
N PRO A 53 -16.27 -7.31 -5.72
CA PRO A 53 -16.54 -8.45 -6.61
C PRO A 53 -15.68 -8.44 -7.88
N ASP A 54 -15.43 -7.26 -8.44
CA ASP A 54 -14.53 -7.08 -9.58
C ASP A 54 -13.07 -6.86 -9.12
N GLU A 55 -12.18 -7.82 -9.43
CA GLU A 55 -10.76 -7.75 -9.09
C GLU A 55 -10.04 -6.58 -9.77
N SER A 56 -10.45 -6.20 -10.98
CA SER A 56 -9.85 -5.08 -11.73
C SER A 56 -10.08 -3.73 -11.05
N LEU A 57 -11.12 -3.63 -10.22
CA LEU A 57 -11.50 -2.40 -9.53
C LEU A 57 -10.90 -2.26 -8.13
N LEU A 58 -10.30 -3.31 -7.55
CA LEU A 58 -9.79 -3.29 -6.17
C LEU A 58 -8.84 -2.11 -5.89
N ILE A 59 -7.79 -1.97 -6.68
CA ILE A 59 -6.80 -0.90 -6.50
C ILE A 59 -7.40 0.46 -6.84
N LYS A 60 -8.25 0.54 -7.88
CA LYS A 60 -8.90 1.78 -8.32
C LYS A 60 -9.82 2.34 -7.22
N THR A 61 -10.67 1.48 -6.64
CA THR A 61 -11.61 1.85 -5.58
C THR A 61 -10.89 2.16 -4.26
N LEU A 62 -9.78 1.47 -3.94
CA LEU A 62 -8.97 1.86 -2.78
C LEU A 62 -8.34 3.25 -2.98
N LYS A 63 -7.74 3.50 -4.15
CA LYS A 63 -7.11 4.79 -4.48
C LYS A 63 -8.11 5.95 -4.48
N SER A 64 -9.35 5.76 -4.90
CA SER A 64 -10.35 6.84 -4.89
C SER A 64 -10.76 7.27 -3.47
N LYS A 65 -10.48 6.46 -2.45
CA LYS A 65 -10.84 6.72 -1.05
C LYS A 65 -9.74 7.42 -0.24
N MET A 66 -8.58 7.72 -0.84
CA MET A 66 -7.46 8.37 -0.16
C MET A 66 -6.60 9.21 -1.11
N PRO A 67 -5.87 10.23 -0.61
CA PRO A 67 -4.84 10.90 -1.40
C PRO A 67 -3.78 9.89 -1.86
N VAL A 68 -3.41 9.95 -3.13
CA VAL A 68 -2.37 9.09 -3.71
C VAL A 68 -1.12 9.93 -3.95
N VAL A 69 -0.01 9.54 -3.32
CA VAL A 69 1.31 10.12 -3.57
C VAL A 69 2.06 9.18 -4.51
N LYS A 70 2.56 9.72 -5.63
CA LYS A 70 3.40 8.98 -6.57
C LYS A 70 4.87 9.14 -6.18
N ALA A 71 5.64 8.09 -6.36
CA ALA A 71 7.06 8.07 -6.10
C ALA A 71 7.78 7.24 -7.16
N GLY A 72 8.88 7.77 -7.69
CA GLY A 72 9.79 7.09 -8.61
C GLY A 72 11.09 6.74 -7.91
N GLY A 73 11.77 5.69 -8.38
CA GLY A 73 13.01 5.18 -7.81
C GLY A 73 13.48 3.93 -8.53
N GLY A 74 14.43 3.21 -7.95
CA GLY A 74 15.02 2.05 -8.62
C GLY A 74 15.62 1.00 -7.70
N LEU A 75 15.74 -0.23 -8.22
CA LEU A 75 16.59 -1.27 -7.65
C LEU A 75 18.00 -1.07 -8.19
N VAL A 76 18.89 -0.50 -7.38
CA VAL A 76 20.28 -0.24 -7.79
C VAL A 76 21.17 -1.37 -7.28
N LYS A 77 22.02 -1.90 -8.17
CA LYS A 77 22.99 -2.95 -7.86
C LYS A 77 24.41 -2.49 -8.19
N ASN A 78 25.37 -2.87 -7.36
CA ASN A 78 26.79 -2.74 -7.71
C ASN A 78 27.26 -3.93 -8.58
N ALA A 79 28.53 -3.92 -9.00
CA ALA A 79 29.12 -5.00 -9.81
C ALA A 79 29.18 -6.36 -9.08
N ASN A 80 29.14 -6.35 -7.75
CA ASN A 80 29.12 -7.57 -6.93
C ASN A 80 27.70 -8.13 -6.72
N GLY A 81 26.67 -7.41 -7.20
CA GLY A 81 25.26 -7.78 -7.05
C GLY A 81 24.61 -7.29 -5.75
N ASP A 82 25.31 -6.52 -4.91
CA ASP A 82 24.73 -5.94 -3.69
C ASP A 82 23.69 -4.88 -4.05
N VAL A 83 22.61 -4.84 -3.29
CA VAL A 83 21.49 -3.91 -3.51
C VAL A 83 21.65 -2.68 -2.62
N LEU A 84 21.54 -1.49 -3.21
CA LEU A 84 21.50 -0.23 -2.47
C LEU A 84 20.14 -0.05 -1.79
N PHE A 85 20.16 0.21 -0.49
CA PHE A 85 19.01 0.64 0.30
C PHE A 85 19.25 2.03 0.87
N ILE A 86 18.17 2.75 1.15
CA ILE A 86 18.17 4.01 1.91
C ILE A 86 17.47 3.81 3.25
N LEU A 87 17.97 4.46 4.30
CA LEU A 87 17.34 4.48 5.61
C LEU A 87 16.60 5.80 5.81
N ARG A 88 15.27 5.78 5.89
CA ARG A 88 14.44 6.96 6.14
C ARG A 88 13.41 6.66 7.22
N ASN A 89 13.23 7.59 8.15
CA ASN A 89 12.27 7.43 9.26
C ASN A 89 12.42 6.11 10.03
N GLY A 90 13.66 5.64 10.20
CA GLY A 90 13.98 4.38 10.88
C GLY A 90 13.61 3.11 10.12
N LYS A 91 13.29 3.18 8.82
CA LYS A 91 12.95 2.03 7.97
C LYS A 91 13.82 1.99 6.72
N TRP A 92 14.28 0.78 6.38
CA TRP A 92 15.00 0.52 5.14
C TRP A 92 14.02 0.48 3.95
N ASP A 93 14.41 1.10 2.84
CA ASP A 93 13.61 1.19 1.63
C ASP A 93 14.53 1.22 0.39
N LEU A 94 13.96 1.05 -0.80
CA LEU A 94 14.69 1.27 -2.05
C LEU A 94 14.93 2.78 -2.27
N PRO A 95 15.98 3.17 -3.00
CA PRO A 95 16.20 4.57 -3.35
C PRO A 95 15.02 5.08 -4.19
N LYS A 96 14.23 5.97 -3.61
CA LYS A 96 13.05 6.59 -4.24
C LYS A 96 12.71 7.97 -3.69
N GLY A 97 12.11 8.79 -4.54
CA GLY A 97 11.64 10.15 -4.27
C GLY A 97 10.17 10.35 -4.65
N GLY A 98 9.53 11.37 -4.10
CA GLY A 98 8.16 11.75 -4.51
C GLY A 98 8.17 12.47 -5.86
N THR A 99 7.19 12.19 -6.71
CA THR A 99 7.04 12.82 -8.03
C THR A 99 6.62 14.29 -7.89
N GLU A 100 7.35 15.20 -8.51
CA GLU A 100 7.01 16.61 -8.60
C GLU A 100 6.01 16.90 -9.74
N LYS A 101 5.49 18.14 -9.76
CA LYS A 101 4.53 18.55 -10.78
C LYS A 101 5.23 18.52 -12.16
N ASN A 102 4.65 17.77 -13.09
CA ASN A 102 5.11 17.58 -14.46
C ASN A 102 6.31 16.65 -14.65
N GLU A 103 6.75 15.91 -13.62
CA GLU A 103 7.73 14.83 -13.81
C GLU A 103 7.04 13.53 -14.29
N THR A 104 7.67 12.86 -15.25
CA THR A 104 7.46 11.43 -15.52
C THR A 104 8.00 10.57 -14.39
N ILE A 105 7.63 9.29 -14.37
CA ILE A 105 8.13 8.39 -13.32
C ILE A 105 9.63 8.11 -13.48
N GLU A 106 10.11 8.10 -14.73
CA GLU A 106 11.50 7.96 -15.11
C GLU A 106 12.32 9.18 -14.66
N GLU A 107 11.84 10.40 -14.92
CA GLU A 107 12.47 11.63 -14.42
C GLU A 107 12.51 11.67 -12.89
N THR A 108 11.39 11.29 -12.23
CA THR A 108 11.34 11.20 -10.76
C THR A 108 12.40 10.23 -10.21
N ALA A 109 12.64 9.11 -10.90
CA ALA A 109 13.56 8.07 -10.45
C ALA A 109 15.04 8.46 -10.59
N LEU A 110 15.37 9.35 -11.53
CA LEU A 110 16.75 9.76 -11.84
C LEU A 110 17.26 10.94 -10.99
N ARG A 111 16.35 11.75 -10.41
CA ARG A 111 16.66 12.98 -9.69
C ARG A 111 17.18 12.76 -8.27
#